data_AF-M7YKW1-F1
#
_entry.id   AF-M7YKW1-F1
#
_cell.length_a   1.000
_cell.length_b   1.000
_cell.length_c   1.000
_cell.angle_alpha   90.00
_cell.angle_beta   90.00
_cell.angle_gamma   90.00
#
_symmetry.space_group_name_H-M   'P 1'
#
loop_
_entity.id
_entity.type
_entity.pdbx_description
1 polymer ?
#
loop_
_entity_poly.entity_id
_entity_poly.type
_entity_poly.pdbx_seq_one_letter_code
_entity_poly.pdbx_strand_id
1 'polypeptide(L)'
;MAVPRRSLDGRLFWVLGLVCAMYQIFFVRSAAGQTAQLSVNASPQNTQMIPENMFGIFFEEINHAGAGGLWAELVNNRGFEAGGPNTPSNIDPWLIIGDELNIIVATDRSSCFATNPIALRMEVLCESSGNDVCPPGGVGIYNPGFWGMV
;
A
#
# COMPACT_ATOMS: atom_id res chain seq x y z
N MET A 1 13.56 -24.72 46.36
CA MET A 1 13.39 -25.95 45.55
C MET A 1 14.26 -25.80 44.31
N ALA A 2 15.45 -26.39 44.29
CA ALA A 2 16.42 -26.21 43.19
C ALA A 2 16.24 -27.33 42.15
N VAL A 3 15.97 -26.97 40.90
CA VAL A 3 15.87 -27.92 39.79
C VAL A 3 17.30 -28.31 39.36
N PRO A 4 17.66 -29.60 39.32
CA PRO A 4 19.01 -30.01 38.95
C PRO A 4 19.20 -29.78 37.45
N ARG A 5 20.22 -28.97 37.08
CA ARG A 5 20.68 -28.88 35.70
C ARG A 5 21.32 -30.21 35.32
N ARG A 6 20.59 -31.03 34.56
CA ARG A 6 21.18 -32.23 33.94
C ARG A 6 22.21 -31.78 32.92
N SER A 7 23.48 -32.10 33.18
CA SER A 7 24.56 -32.02 32.21
C SER A 7 24.18 -32.92 31.03
N LEU A 8 24.04 -32.35 29.83
CA LEU A 8 23.91 -33.16 28.63
C LEU A 8 25.24 -33.88 28.42
N ASP A 9 25.20 -35.21 28.46
CA ASP A 9 26.35 -36.08 28.28
C ASP A 9 26.97 -35.82 26.89
N GLY A 10 28.25 -35.46 26.84
CA GLY A 10 28.92 -35.07 25.59
C GLY A 10 28.86 -36.15 24.51
N ARG A 11 28.71 -37.42 24.92
CA ARG A 11 28.46 -38.56 24.02
C ARG A 11 27.15 -38.44 23.25
N LEU A 12 26.08 -37.93 23.87
CA LEU A 12 24.78 -37.76 23.23
C LEU A 12 24.83 -36.68 22.13
N PHE A 13 25.60 -35.61 22.34
CA PHE A 13 25.83 -34.56 21.34
C PHE A 13 26.57 -35.09 20.11
N TRP A 14 27.61 -35.92 20.30
CA TRP A 14 28.33 -36.54 19.18
C TRP A 14 27.45 -37.53 18.40
N VAL A 15 26.62 -38.31 19.10
CA VAL A 15 25.68 -39.24 18.45
C VAL A 15 24.62 -38.45 17.65
N LEU A 16 24.05 -37.39 18.20
CA LEU A 16 23.11 -36.51 17.48
C LEU A 16 23.77 -35.83 16.27
N GLY A 17 25.01 -35.36 16.41
CA GLY A 17 25.78 -34.79 15.31
C GLY A 17 26.04 -35.80 14.18
N LEU A 18 26.38 -37.03 14.53
CA LEU A 18 26.59 -38.12 13.57
C LEU A 18 25.28 -38.53 12.88
N VAL A 19 24.17 -38.63 13.62
CA VAL A 19 22.85 -38.94 13.06
C VAL A 19 22.38 -37.84 12.10
N CYS A 20 22.55 -36.57 12.47
CA CYS A 20 22.28 -35.43 11.59
C CYS A 20 23.17 -35.45 10.34
N ALA A 21 24.48 -35.69 10.49
CA ALA A 21 25.40 -35.78 9.36
C ALA A 21 25.06 -36.95 8.42
N MET A 22 24.70 -38.11 8.97
CA MET A 22 24.23 -39.26 8.20
C MET A 22 22.94 -38.94 7.44
N TYR A 23 21.96 -38.30 8.09
CA TYR A 23 20.71 -37.89 7.44
C TYR A 23 20.96 -36.93 6.27
N GLN A 24 21.88 -35.98 6.41
CA GLN A 24 22.29 -35.08 5.33
C GLN A 24 22.95 -35.83 4.16
N ILE A 25 23.79 -36.84 4.43
CA ILE A 25 24.44 -37.66 3.38
C ILE A 25 23.41 -38.51 2.60
N PHE A 26 22.36 -39.03 3.26
CA PHE A 26 21.29 -39.75 2.58
C PHE A 26 20.39 -38.84 1.72
N PHE A 27 20.15 -37.60 2.15
CA PHE A 27 19.32 -36.64 1.39
C PHE A 27 20.02 -36.12 0.13
N VAL A 28 21.32 -35.86 0.19
CA VAL A 28 22.12 -35.36 -0.96
C VAL A 28 22.20 -36.39 -2.10
N ARG A 29 21.99 -37.68 -1.82
CA ARG A 29 22.07 -38.75 -2.82
C ARG A 29 20.85 -38.87 -3.75
N SER A 30 19.76 -38.15 -3.47
CA SER A 30 18.50 -38.26 -4.24
C SER A 30 18.31 -37.17 -5.31
N ALA A 31 19.28 -36.26 -5.48
CA ALA A 31 19.24 -35.18 -6.47
C ALA A 31 20.15 -35.41 -7.68
N ALA A 32 20.65 -36.63 -7.89
CA ALA A 32 21.47 -36.95 -9.05
C ALA A 32 20.62 -37.16 -10.31
N GLY A 33 20.53 -36.11 -11.14
CA GLY A 33 20.38 -36.21 -12.60
C GLY A 33 19.17 -36.96 -13.14
N GLN A 34 17.95 -36.54 -12.78
CA GLN A 34 16.77 -36.96 -13.53
C GLN A 34 16.91 -36.52 -15.00
N THR A 35 17.08 -37.50 -15.88
CA THR A 35 17.20 -37.27 -17.32
C THR A 35 15.79 -37.18 -17.90
N ALA A 36 15.37 -35.98 -18.30
CA ALA A 36 14.13 -35.78 -19.05
C ALA A 36 14.41 -35.79 -20.55
N GLN A 37 13.63 -36.55 -21.32
CA GLN A 37 13.62 -36.45 -22.78
C GLN A 37 12.40 -35.64 -23.22
N LEU A 38 12.64 -34.56 -23.98
CA LEU A 38 11.61 -33.76 -24.64
C LEU A 38 11.73 -33.98 -26.15
N SER A 39 10.68 -34.53 -26.77
CA SER A 39 10.55 -34.61 -28.23
C SER A 39 9.63 -33.50 -28.71
N VAL A 40 10.11 -32.65 -29.64
CA VAL A 40 9.34 -31.54 -30.20
C VAL A 40 8.99 -31.88 -31.65
N ASN A 41 7.69 -31.87 -31.97
CA ASN A 41 7.21 -32.01 -33.33
C ASN A 41 6.95 -30.62 -33.93
N ALA A 42 7.79 -30.22 -34.88
CA ALA A 42 7.70 -28.92 -35.57
C ALA A 42 7.04 -29.02 -36.96
N SER A 43 6.29 -30.09 -37.25
CA SER A 43 5.61 -30.25 -38.54
C SER A 43 4.51 -29.19 -38.73
N PRO A 44 4.45 -28.47 -39.86
CA PRO A 44 3.42 -27.46 -40.14
C PRO A 44 1.98 -28.00 -40.08
N GLN A 45 1.78 -29.31 -40.32
CA GLN A 45 0.46 -29.93 -40.23
C GLN A 45 -0.06 -30.04 -38.78
N ASN A 46 0.83 -29.91 -37.80
CA ASN A 46 0.54 -30.01 -36.36
C ASN A 46 0.71 -28.68 -35.61
N THR A 47 0.91 -27.56 -36.31
CA THR A 47 1.07 -26.24 -35.70
C THR A 47 -0.21 -25.42 -35.81
N GLN A 48 -0.55 -24.70 -34.74
CA GLN A 48 -1.58 -23.66 -34.73
C GLN A 48 -0.94 -22.32 -34.37
N MET A 49 -1.41 -21.24 -35.00
CA MET A 49 -1.03 -19.88 -34.62
C MET A 49 -1.43 -19.62 -33.17
N ILE A 50 -0.48 -19.13 -32.37
CA ILE A 50 -0.78 -18.64 -31.03
C ILE A 50 -1.66 -17.39 -31.16
N PRO A 51 -2.79 -17.30 -30.44
CA PRO A 51 -3.65 -16.12 -30.49
C PRO A 51 -2.89 -14.84 -30.08
N GLU A 52 -3.13 -13.73 -30.78
CA GLU A 52 -2.52 -12.43 -30.46
C GLU A 52 -2.88 -11.93 -29.06
N ASN A 53 -4.00 -12.40 -28.51
CA ASN A 53 -4.51 -12.07 -27.17
C ASN A 53 -4.15 -13.12 -26.12
N MET A 54 -3.17 -14.00 -26.37
CA MET A 54 -2.71 -14.97 -25.37
C MET A 54 -2.25 -14.28 -24.07
N PHE A 55 -1.73 -13.06 -24.17
CA PHE A 55 -1.33 -12.24 -23.03
C PHE A 55 -2.04 -10.89 -23.05
N GLY A 56 -2.47 -10.44 -21.88
CA GLY A 56 -3.17 -9.17 -21.70
C GLY A 56 -3.01 -8.63 -20.28
N ILE A 57 -3.68 -7.53 -19.99
CA ILE A 57 -3.68 -6.86 -18.68
C ILE A 57 -5.08 -6.96 -18.08
N PHE A 58 -5.14 -7.31 -16.79
CA PHE A 58 -6.34 -7.15 -15.97
C PHE A 58 -6.16 -5.92 -15.09
N PHE A 59 -7.21 -5.12 -14.96
CA PHE A 59 -7.20 -3.91 -14.13
C PHE A 59 -8.44 -3.89 -13.23
N GLU A 60 -8.20 -3.67 -11.95
CA GLU A 60 -9.19 -3.30 -10.95
C GLU A 60 -8.61 -2.16 -10.08
N GLU A 61 -9.48 -1.38 -9.46
CA GLU A 61 -9.03 -0.43 -8.44
C GLU A 61 -8.71 -1.18 -7.15
N ILE A 62 -7.44 -1.61 -7.03
CA ILE A 62 -6.90 -2.26 -5.84
C ILE A 62 -5.52 -1.68 -5.54
N ASN A 63 -5.21 -1.48 -4.26
CA ASN A 63 -3.91 -0.98 -3.80
C ASN A 63 -3.45 0.31 -4.52
N HIS A 64 -4.37 1.23 -4.83
CA HIS A 64 -4.08 2.46 -5.56
C HIS A 64 -3.56 2.25 -7.00
N ALA A 65 -3.98 1.18 -7.67
CA ALA A 65 -3.59 0.92 -9.06
C ALA A 65 -4.18 1.96 -10.04
N GLY A 66 -5.36 2.53 -9.76
CA GLY A 66 -5.93 3.63 -10.52
C GLY A 66 -5.63 4.96 -9.85
N ALA A 67 -6.42 5.32 -8.82
CA ALA A 67 -6.22 6.55 -8.06
C ALA A 67 -4.96 6.46 -7.18
N GLY A 68 -3.94 7.25 -7.51
CA GLY A 68 -2.59 7.15 -6.93
C GLY A 68 -1.64 6.27 -7.71
N GLY A 69 -2.07 5.74 -8.87
CA GLY A 69 -1.30 4.90 -9.76
C GLY A 69 -1.46 5.37 -11.21
N LEU A 70 -2.28 4.66 -11.99
CA LEU A 70 -2.45 4.92 -13.42
C LEU A 70 -3.13 6.28 -13.71
N TRP A 71 -4.03 6.74 -12.84
CA TRP A 71 -4.67 8.04 -12.99
C TRP A 71 -3.76 9.14 -12.44
N ALA A 72 -3.40 10.09 -13.31
CA ALA A 72 -2.42 11.14 -13.03
C ALA A 72 -2.88 12.23 -12.02
N GLU A 73 -4.01 12.03 -11.34
CA GLU A 73 -4.42 12.93 -10.27
C GLU A 73 -3.47 12.77 -9.07
N LEU A 74 -2.94 13.90 -8.60
CA LEU A 74 -2.02 13.92 -7.47
C LEU A 74 -2.73 14.21 -6.15
N VAL A 75 -3.91 14.84 -6.19
CA VAL A 75 -4.67 15.21 -5.00
C VAL A 75 -5.56 14.04 -4.57
N ASN A 76 -5.25 13.46 -3.41
CA ASN A 76 -6.07 12.41 -2.82
C ASN A 76 -7.31 13.01 -2.15
N ASN A 77 -8.45 12.32 -2.22
CA ASN A 77 -9.74 12.80 -1.69
C ASN A 77 -10.07 14.24 -2.16
N ARG A 78 -9.83 14.54 -3.45
CA ARG A 78 -10.03 15.88 -4.03
C ARG A 78 -11.46 16.39 -3.96
N GLY A 79 -12.42 15.46 -3.88
CA GLY A 79 -13.86 15.74 -3.88
C GLY A 79 -14.50 15.70 -2.49
N PHE A 80 -13.74 15.40 -1.43
CA PHE A 80 -14.27 15.25 -0.06
C PHE A 80 -15.38 14.18 0.07
N GLU A 81 -15.39 13.18 -0.81
CA GLU A 81 -16.40 12.12 -0.88
C GLU A 81 -16.06 10.92 0.02
N ALA A 82 -14.86 10.88 0.61
CA ALA A 82 -14.39 9.73 1.40
C ALA A 82 -15.26 9.41 2.63
N GLY A 83 -15.99 10.39 3.18
CA GLY A 83 -16.98 10.19 4.26
C GLY A 83 -18.38 9.81 3.80
N GLY A 84 -18.60 9.63 2.49
CA GLY A 84 -19.91 9.40 1.89
C GLY A 84 -20.82 10.64 1.97
N PRO A 85 -22.15 10.46 2.11
CA PRO A 85 -23.11 11.56 2.09
C PRO A 85 -23.19 12.34 3.42
N ASN A 86 -22.45 11.94 4.46
CA ASN A 86 -22.55 12.55 5.78
C ASN A 86 -21.79 13.88 5.83
N THR A 87 -22.29 14.82 6.63
CA THR A 87 -21.59 16.08 6.93
C THR A 87 -21.41 16.23 8.44
N PRO A 88 -20.19 16.52 8.94
CA PRO A 88 -18.96 16.64 8.16
C PRO A 88 -18.51 15.29 7.57
N SER A 89 -18.11 15.31 6.30
CA SER A 89 -17.46 14.21 5.59
C SER A 89 -15.99 14.09 6.01
N ASN A 90 -15.42 12.89 5.84
CA ASN A 90 -14.01 12.62 6.11
C ASN A 90 -13.13 13.37 5.11
N ILE A 91 -12.21 14.18 5.63
CA ILE A 91 -11.24 14.95 4.84
C ILE A 91 -9.87 14.29 4.77
N ASP A 92 -9.63 13.12 5.36
CA ASP A 92 -8.34 12.42 5.22
C ASP A 92 -7.98 12.23 3.72
N PRO A 93 -6.75 12.53 3.26
CA PRO A 93 -5.55 12.87 4.03
C PRO A 93 -5.24 14.37 4.12
N TRP A 94 -6.22 15.26 3.92
CA TRP A 94 -6.02 16.71 4.04
C TRP A 94 -5.65 17.11 5.47
N LEU A 95 -4.72 18.05 5.60
CA LEU A 95 -4.18 18.53 6.87
C LEU A 95 -4.28 20.05 6.97
N ILE A 96 -4.47 20.57 8.18
CA ILE A 96 -4.69 21.99 8.45
C ILE A 96 -3.34 22.70 8.63
N ILE A 97 -3.20 23.88 8.03
CA ILE A 97 -2.12 24.84 8.26
C ILE A 97 -2.68 25.93 9.18
N GLY A 98 -2.17 26.03 10.40
CA GLY A 98 -2.70 26.89 11.46
C GLY A 98 -3.36 26.09 12.57
N ASP A 99 -3.89 26.78 13.58
CA ASP A 99 -4.61 26.20 14.71
C ASP A 99 -6.07 26.72 14.77
N GLU A 100 -6.85 26.19 15.71
CA GLU A 100 -8.28 26.53 15.89
C GLU A 100 -8.53 28.01 16.25
N LEU A 101 -7.50 28.78 16.63
CA LEU A 101 -7.63 30.22 16.87
C LEU A 101 -7.56 31.02 15.56
N ASN A 102 -6.91 30.46 14.53
CA ASN A 102 -6.68 31.14 13.26
C ASN A 102 -7.56 30.62 12.12
N ILE A 103 -8.03 29.36 12.20
CA ILE A 103 -8.79 28.71 11.13
C ILE A 103 -9.70 27.60 11.65
N ILE A 104 -10.94 27.57 11.16
CA ILE A 104 -11.87 26.45 11.33
C ILE A 104 -12.09 25.79 9.97
N VAL A 105 -11.91 24.47 9.91
CA VAL A 105 -12.11 23.66 8.69
C VAL A 105 -13.21 22.64 8.94
N ALA A 106 -14.19 22.62 8.04
CA ALA A 106 -15.29 21.67 8.06
C ALA A 106 -15.69 21.29 6.63
N THR A 107 -16.64 20.38 6.49
CA THR A 107 -17.31 20.10 5.21
C THR A 107 -18.81 20.26 5.37
N ASP A 108 -19.44 20.80 4.32
CA ASP A 108 -20.88 20.99 4.25
C ASP A 108 -21.42 20.62 2.86
N ARG A 109 -22.70 20.89 2.62
CA ARG A 109 -23.40 20.56 1.35
C ARG A 109 -23.49 21.74 0.38
N SER A 110 -22.54 22.68 0.43
CA SER A 110 -22.59 23.92 -0.37
C SER A 110 -22.02 23.78 -1.79
N SER A 111 -21.52 22.61 -2.19
CA SER A 111 -21.01 22.39 -3.55
C SER A 111 -22.07 22.67 -4.60
N CYS A 112 -21.66 23.29 -5.71
CA CYS A 112 -22.54 23.55 -6.85
C CYS A 112 -22.82 22.30 -7.71
N PHE A 113 -22.14 21.18 -7.44
CA PHE A 113 -22.28 19.94 -8.21
C PHE A 113 -23.32 19.02 -7.57
N ALA A 114 -24.41 18.76 -8.30
CA ALA A 114 -25.49 17.89 -7.80
C ALA A 114 -25.03 16.45 -7.48
N THR A 115 -24.03 15.93 -8.21
CA THR A 115 -23.47 14.59 -8.02
C THR A 115 -22.41 14.51 -6.93
N ASN A 116 -21.83 15.65 -6.54
CA ASN A 116 -20.93 15.76 -5.40
C ASN A 116 -21.31 17.01 -4.59
N PRO A 117 -22.28 16.89 -3.68
CA PRO A 117 -22.77 18.04 -2.91
C PRO A 117 -21.78 18.46 -1.82
N ILE A 118 -20.75 17.66 -1.51
CA ILE A 118 -19.84 17.95 -0.40
C ILE A 118 -18.81 19.01 -0.83
N ALA A 119 -18.68 20.06 -0.04
CA ALA A 119 -17.66 21.09 -0.20
C ALA A 119 -16.89 21.28 1.11
N LEU A 120 -15.62 21.66 0.98
CA LEU A 120 -14.82 22.13 2.09
C LEU A 120 -15.22 23.58 2.44
N ARG A 121 -15.53 23.81 3.71
CA ARG A 121 -15.72 25.14 4.30
C ARG A 121 -14.49 25.49 5.14
N MET A 122 -13.86 26.60 4.78
CA MET A 122 -12.74 27.18 5.53
C MET A 122 -13.15 28.54 6.05
N GLU A 123 -13.09 28.70 7.36
CA GLU A 123 -13.36 29.96 8.05
C GLU A 123 -12.06 30.46 8.67
N VAL A 124 -11.51 31.53 8.09
CA VAL A 124 -10.27 32.16 8.55
C VAL A 124 -10.63 33.17 9.64
N LEU A 125 -10.04 33.00 10.81
CA LEU A 125 -10.32 33.79 12.02
C LEU A 125 -9.25 34.86 12.29
N CYS A 126 -8.14 34.82 11.57
CA CYS A 126 -7.05 35.80 11.66
C CYS A 126 -7.11 36.84 10.52
N GLU A 127 -6.53 38.00 10.77
CA GLU A 127 -6.50 39.15 9.86
C GLU A 127 -5.12 39.38 9.27
N SER A 128 -5.06 40.15 8.18
CA SER A 128 -3.80 40.56 7.55
C SER A 128 -3.02 41.61 8.38
N SER A 129 -3.71 42.33 9.26
CA SER A 129 -3.15 43.38 10.12
C SER A 129 -4.07 43.62 11.32
N GLY A 130 -3.53 44.18 12.41
CA GLY A 130 -4.30 44.42 13.64
C GLY A 130 -3.78 43.59 14.81
N ASN A 131 -4.68 43.15 15.69
CA ASN A 131 -4.32 42.44 16.92
C ASN A 131 -4.25 40.91 16.74
N ASP A 132 -5.08 40.34 15.85
CA ASP A 132 -5.17 38.89 15.59
C ASP A 132 -4.58 38.57 14.21
N VAL A 133 -3.27 38.82 14.06
CA VAL A 133 -2.59 38.71 12.76
C VAL A 133 -2.28 37.25 12.42
N CYS A 134 -2.54 36.85 11.18
CA CYS A 134 -2.20 35.51 10.71
C CYS A 134 -0.69 35.22 10.85
N PRO A 135 -0.31 33.97 11.16
CA PRO A 135 1.09 33.59 11.36
C PRO A 135 1.93 33.81 10.09
N PRO A 136 3.26 34.06 10.23
CA PRO A 136 4.18 34.15 9.10
C PRO A 136 4.27 32.80 8.37
N GLY A 137 3.49 32.62 7.31
CA GLY A 137 3.27 31.32 6.65
C GLY A 137 1.80 31.11 6.23
N GLY A 138 0.89 31.92 6.77
CA GLY A 138 -0.52 31.88 6.48
C GLY A 138 -1.25 30.74 7.19
N VAL A 139 -2.54 30.64 6.89
CA VAL A 139 -3.39 29.52 7.31
C VAL A 139 -4.10 28.92 6.09
N GLY A 140 -4.52 27.67 6.21
CA GLY A 140 -5.15 26.96 5.11
C GLY A 140 -5.21 25.46 5.35
N ILE A 141 -5.18 24.71 4.25
CA ILE A 141 -5.04 23.26 4.28
C ILE A 141 -4.05 22.81 3.21
N TYR A 142 -3.49 21.61 3.37
CA TYR A 142 -2.66 20.97 2.35
C TYR A 142 -3.03 19.50 2.16
N ASN A 143 -2.75 19.00 0.97
CA ASN A 143 -2.93 17.59 0.62
C ASN A 143 -1.55 16.96 0.44
N PRO A 144 -1.23 15.84 1.11
CA PRO A 144 0.03 15.13 0.91
C PRO A 144 0.04 14.24 -0.34
N GLY A 145 -1.08 14.15 -1.06
CA GLY A 145 -1.26 13.29 -2.22
C GLY A 145 -1.37 11.82 -1.85
N PHE A 146 -0.82 10.97 -2.70
CA PHE A 146 -0.74 9.52 -2.47
C PHE A 146 0.64 9.16 -1.92
N TRP A 147 0.85 9.45 -0.62
CA TRP A 147 2.16 9.32 0.07
C TRP A 147 3.28 10.16 -0.54
N GLY A 148 2.94 11.28 -1.18
CA GLY A 148 3.86 12.20 -1.83
C GLY A 148 3.28 12.79 -3.11
N MET A 149 3.97 13.81 -3.62
CA MET A 149 3.75 14.40 -4.94
C MET A 149 5.11 14.55 -5.60
N VAL A 150 5.24 14.09 -6.85
CA VAL A 150 6.49 14.10 -7.64
C VAL A 150 6.28 14.80 -8.96
#